data_AF-A0A835YRP7-F1
#
_entry.id   AF-A0A835YRP7-F1
#
_cell.length_a   1.000
_cell.length_b   1.000
_cell.length_c   1.000
_cell.angle_alpha   90.00
_cell.angle_beta   90.00
_cell.angle_gamma   90.00
#
_symmetry.space_group_name_H-M   'P 1'
#
loop_
_entity.id
_entity.type
_entity.pdbx_description
1 polymer ?
#
loop_
_entity_poly.entity_id
_entity_poly.type
_entity_poly.pdbx_seq_one_letter_code
_entity_poly.pdbx_strand_id
1 'polypeptide(L)'
;MQVAATTLQRPAYYPPVPEPPCSLATGRLPLRDKLKQLQKYIEAFEYNHTGKCYYSTKKFRGFAHVANVAQDIMREALPIQCVEATFLGAYLTCDLRDVERYPLSFKSALEGHEHRHIVLAVTSGGKWGALGISRRDCLAYKELKYSSLGALVAEFAAAYTSCWHQLQAIYLGLPLPRNPSCNAPIRWKVRSKLERAPQV
;
A
#
# COMPACT_ATOMS: atom_id res chain seq x y z
N MET A 1 -9.60 -27.73 -19.88
CA MET A 1 -10.52 -26.58 -19.94
C MET A 1 -9.75 -25.37 -20.46
N GLN A 2 -9.85 -25.07 -21.76
CA GLN A 2 -9.36 -23.82 -22.33
C GLN A 2 -10.40 -22.74 -22.06
N VAL A 3 -10.04 -21.73 -21.28
CA VAL A 3 -10.85 -20.52 -21.15
C VAL A 3 -10.69 -19.76 -22.45
N ALA A 4 -11.78 -19.63 -23.22
CA ALA A 4 -11.79 -18.87 -24.46
C ALA A 4 -11.38 -17.43 -24.15
N ALA A 5 -10.35 -16.94 -24.82
CA ALA A 5 -10.04 -15.52 -24.86
C ALA A 5 -11.12 -14.85 -25.73
N THR A 6 -12.25 -14.49 -25.11
CA THR A 6 -13.25 -13.63 -25.74
C THR A 6 -12.56 -12.31 -26.04
N THR A 7 -12.39 -11.98 -27.32
CA THR A 7 -11.91 -10.67 -27.76
C THR A 7 -12.82 -9.61 -27.15
N LEU A 8 -12.35 -8.94 -26.09
CA LEU A 8 -13.05 -7.82 -25.48
C LEU A 8 -13.19 -6.75 -26.57
N GLN A 9 -14.42 -6.53 -27.04
CA GLN A 9 -14.72 -5.41 -27.92
C GLN A 9 -14.29 -4.12 -27.21
N ARG A 10 -13.72 -3.17 -27.96
CA ARG A 10 -13.42 -1.83 -27.42
C ARG A 10 -14.69 -1.27 -26.80
N PRO A 11 -14.68 -0.93 -25.50
CA PRO A 11 -15.87 -0.39 -24.86
C PRO A 11 -16.22 0.96 -25.49
N ALA A 12 -17.51 1.25 -25.58
CA ALA A 12 -18.02 2.53 -26.09
C ALA A 12 -17.64 3.71 -25.18
N TYR A 13 -17.21 3.43 -23.94
CA TYR A 13 -16.85 4.40 -22.93
C TYR A 13 -15.66 3.90 -22.12
N TYR A 14 -14.63 4.74 -21.96
CA TYR A 14 -13.53 4.49 -21.03
C TYR A 14 -13.87 5.12 -19.68
N PRO A 15 -13.57 4.45 -18.56
CA PRO A 15 -13.73 5.06 -17.26
C PRO A 15 -12.90 6.37 -17.19
N PRO A 16 -13.40 7.38 -16.45
CA PRO A 16 -12.68 8.64 -16.29
C PRO A 16 -11.33 8.39 -15.59
N VAL A 17 -10.29 9.07 -16.06
CA VAL A 17 -8.96 9.01 -15.44
C VAL A 17 -9.07 9.57 -14.02
N PRO A 18 -8.55 8.87 -12.98
CA PRO A 18 -8.52 9.40 -11.63
C PRO A 18 -7.81 10.74 -11.57
N GLU A 19 -8.46 11.76 -11.00
CA GLU A 19 -7.85 13.07 -10.80
C GLU A 19 -7.25 13.19 -9.40
N PRO A 20 -6.01 13.71 -9.27
CA PRO A 20 -5.40 13.90 -7.96
C PRO A 20 -6.21 14.89 -7.12
N PRO A 21 -6.37 14.64 -5.80
CA PRO A 21 -7.22 15.47 -4.96
C PRO A 21 -6.67 16.90 -4.84
N CYS A 22 -7.33 17.84 -5.52
CA CYS A 22 -6.99 19.27 -5.56
C CYS A 22 -6.87 19.90 -4.15
N SER A 23 -7.64 19.40 -3.18
CA SER A 23 -7.69 19.97 -1.82
C SER A 23 -6.46 19.70 -0.95
N LEU A 24 -5.51 18.88 -1.40
CA LEU A 24 -4.22 18.77 -0.70
C LEU A 24 -3.40 20.06 -0.77
N ALA A 25 -3.57 20.84 -1.84
CA ALA A 25 -2.84 22.09 -2.07
C ALA A 25 -3.32 23.26 -1.20
N THR A 26 -4.57 23.24 -0.73
CA THR A 26 -5.19 24.41 -0.07
C THR A 26 -4.93 24.49 1.44
N GLY A 27 -4.22 23.52 2.03
CA GLY A 27 -3.76 23.56 3.43
C GLY A 27 -4.86 23.39 4.51
N ARG A 28 -6.13 23.66 4.20
CA ARG A 28 -7.23 23.83 5.18
C ARG A 28 -7.82 22.54 5.77
N LEU A 29 -7.53 21.37 5.20
CA LEU A 29 -8.15 20.12 5.64
C LEU A 29 -7.40 19.45 6.81
N PRO A 30 -8.12 18.88 7.80
CA PRO A 30 -7.53 18.00 8.80
C PRO A 30 -6.74 16.84 8.16
N LEU A 31 -5.64 16.42 8.79
CA LEU A 31 -4.78 15.37 8.24
C LEU A 31 -5.53 14.06 7.94
N ARG A 32 -6.48 13.68 8.81
CA ARG A 32 -7.29 12.47 8.59
C ARG A 32 -8.09 12.55 7.30
N ASP A 33 -8.67 13.70 7.00
CA ASP A 33 -9.43 13.93 5.78
C ASP A 33 -8.53 13.96 4.55
N LYS A 34 -7.33 14.54 4.66
CA LYS A 34 -6.31 14.47 3.61
C LYS A 34 -5.94 13.02 3.27
N LEU A 35 -5.64 12.20 4.29
CA LEU A 35 -5.34 10.78 4.12
C LEU A 35 -6.53 10.00 3.54
N LYS A 36 -7.76 10.33 3.95
CA LYS A 36 -8.97 9.71 3.41
C LYS A 36 -9.17 10.03 1.93
N GLN A 37 -8.91 11.27 1.50
CA GLN A 37 -8.97 11.64 0.09
C GLN A 37 -7.87 10.99 -0.74
N LEU A 38 -6.66 10.91 -0.19
CA LEU A 38 -5.55 10.18 -0.80
C LEU A 38 -5.90 8.70 -1.00
N GLN A 39 -6.52 8.07 -0.01
CA GLN A 39 -6.99 6.71 -0.12
C GLN A 39 -8.03 6.56 -1.25
N LYS A 40 -9.03 7.45 -1.32
CA LYS A 40 -10.02 7.43 -2.41
C LYS A 40 -9.38 7.54 -3.78
N TYR A 41 -8.35 8.37 -3.91
CA TYR A 41 -7.58 8.49 -5.14
C TYR A 41 -6.84 7.19 -5.49
N ILE A 42 -6.22 6.52 -4.51
CA ILE A 42 -5.59 5.20 -4.71
C ILE A 42 -6.62 4.15 -5.15
N GLU A 43 -7.81 4.14 -4.54
CA GLU A 43 -8.89 3.19 -4.85
C GLU A 43 -9.48 3.39 -6.25
N ALA A 44 -9.45 4.62 -6.78
CA ALA A 44 -9.94 4.94 -8.12
C ALA A 44 -9.14 4.27 -9.26
N PHE A 45 -7.92 3.77 -8.98
CA PHE A 45 -7.17 2.96 -9.95
C PHE A 45 -7.67 1.51 -10.00
N GLU A 46 -8.48 1.07 -9.02
CA GLU A 46 -8.97 -0.31 -8.89
C GLU A 46 -7.88 -1.37 -8.67
N TYR A 47 -8.28 -2.49 -8.07
CA TYR A 47 -7.37 -3.62 -7.87
C TYR A 47 -7.15 -4.36 -9.19
N ASN A 48 -5.89 -4.59 -9.56
CA ASN A 48 -5.55 -5.30 -10.78
C ASN A 48 -5.80 -6.81 -10.67
N HIS A 49 -6.87 -7.26 -11.34
CA HIS A 49 -7.27 -8.66 -11.48
C HIS A 49 -6.84 -9.32 -12.81
N THR A 50 -6.13 -8.60 -13.68
CA THR A 50 -5.84 -9.06 -15.06
C THR A 50 -4.71 -10.09 -15.15
N GLY A 51 -3.94 -10.25 -14.07
CA GLY A 51 -2.74 -11.09 -14.05
C GLY A 51 -1.53 -10.50 -14.78
N LYS A 52 -1.66 -9.29 -15.37
CA LYS A 52 -0.55 -8.57 -16.01
C LYS A 52 0.09 -7.59 -15.03
N CYS A 53 1.42 -7.51 -15.05
CA CYS A 53 2.15 -6.45 -14.35
C CYS A 53 2.30 -5.25 -15.28
N TYR A 54 1.65 -4.13 -14.96
CA TYR A 54 1.77 -2.90 -15.74
C TYR A 54 2.98 -2.08 -15.34
N TYR A 55 3.33 -2.07 -14.05
CA TYR A 55 4.39 -1.24 -13.49
C TYR A 55 5.56 -2.06 -12.94
N SER A 56 6.77 -1.50 -13.01
CA SER A 56 7.96 -2.18 -12.48
C SER A 56 8.08 -1.97 -10.97
N THR A 57 7.87 -3.02 -10.19
CA THR A 57 7.91 -2.97 -8.71
C THR A 57 9.27 -3.40 -8.13
N LYS A 58 10.38 -3.01 -8.77
CA LYS A 58 11.74 -3.44 -8.39
C LYS A 58 12.18 -2.80 -7.06
N LYS A 59 11.83 -3.45 -5.95
CA LYS A 59 12.04 -3.01 -4.55
C LYS A 59 13.52 -2.78 -4.15
N PHE A 60 14.51 -3.24 -4.91
CA PHE A 60 15.92 -3.01 -4.57
C PHE A 60 16.42 -1.60 -4.93
N ARG A 61 15.65 -0.83 -5.70
CA ARG A 61 15.98 0.54 -6.09
C ARG A 61 15.60 1.54 -5.00
N GLY A 62 16.21 2.72 -5.03
CA GLY A 62 15.95 3.80 -4.08
C GLY A 62 14.57 4.47 -4.26
N PHE A 63 14.30 5.48 -3.44
CA PHE A 63 13.01 6.19 -3.42
C PHE A 63 12.70 6.94 -4.74
N ALA A 64 13.71 7.36 -5.51
CA ALA A 64 13.52 7.89 -6.86
C ALA A 64 12.78 6.92 -7.79
N HIS A 65 13.05 5.62 -7.68
CA HIS A 65 12.30 4.64 -8.46
C HIS A 65 10.84 4.55 -8.03
N VAL A 66 10.57 4.63 -6.72
CA VAL A 66 9.21 4.65 -6.17
C VAL A 66 8.44 5.87 -6.68
N ALA A 67 9.07 7.05 -6.66
CA ALA A 67 8.47 8.28 -7.17
C ALA A 67 8.18 8.21 -8.68
N ASN A 68 9.14 7.73 -9.49
CA ASN A 68 8.94 7.60 -10.94
C ASN A 68 7.78 6.64 -11.25
N VAL A 69 7.70 5.49 -10.58
CA VAL A 69 6.59 4.55 -10.77
C VAL A 69 5.26 5.16 -10.33
N ALA A 70 5.23 5.92 -9.25
CA ALA A 70 4.01 6.63 -8.84
C ALA A 70 3.56 7.65 -9.90
N GLN A 71 4.50 8.38 -10.52
CA GLN A 71 4.19 9.29 -11.62
C GLN A 71 3.69 8.55 -12.86
N ASP A 72 4.27 7.39 -13.19
CA ASP A 72 3.79 6.54 -14.28
C ASP A 72 2.37 6.03 -14.00
N ILE A 73 2.06 5.61 -12.76
CA ILE A 73 0.71 5.22 -12.35
C ILE A 73 -0.27 6.38 -12.58
N MET A 74 0.05 7.58 -12.08
CA MET A 74 -0.81 8.76 -12.25
C MET A 74 -1.01 9.16 -13.72
N ARG A 75 0.00 8.96 -14.56
CA ARG A 75 -0.04 9.31 -15.99
C ARG A 75 -0.82 8.29 -16.83
N GLU A 76 -0.62 7.01 -16.55
CA GLU A 76 -1.13 5.91 -17.38
C GLU A 76 -2.48 5.37 -16.89
N ALA A 77 -2.80 5.59 -15.60
CA ALA A 77 -4.09 5.26 -15.00
C ALA A 77 -4.56 3.81 -15.22
N LEU A 78 -3.63 2.86 -15.14
CA LEU A 78 -3.92 1.43 -15.21
C LEU A 78 -4.15 0.84 -13.81
N PRO A 79 -4.87 -0.29 -13.71
CA PRO A 79 -5.10 -0.94 -12.43
C PRO A 79 -3.83 -1.33 -11.68
N ILE A 80 -3.87 -1.22 -10.35
CA ILE A 80 -2.70 -1.39 -9.47
C ILE A 80 -2.89 -2.53 -8.47
N GLN A 81 -1.80 -3.03 -7.90
CA GLN A 81 -1.79 -3.96 -6.77
C GLN A 81 -1.21 -3.30 -5.52
N CYS A 82 -1.18 -4.06 -4.42
CA CYS A 82 -0.74 -3.60 -3.11
C CYS A 82 0.65 -2.92 -3.09
N VAL A 83 1.61 -3.38 -3.91
CA VAL A 83 2.94 -2.76 -4.00
C VAL A 83 2.90 -1.40 -4.70
N GLU A 84 2.22 -1.31 -5.84
CA GLU A 84 2.03 -0.06 -6.58
C GLU A 84 1.27 0.97 -5.75
N ALA A 85 0.21 0.56 -5.03
CA ALA A 85 -0.50 1.42 -4.10
C ALA A 85 0.39 1.92 -2.95
N THR A 86 1.30 1.09 -2.45
CA THR A 86 2.29 1.51 -1.45
C THR A 86 3.25 2.57 -2.02
N PHE A 87 3.64 2.43 -3.29
CA PHE A 87 4.51 3.39 -3.97
C PHE A 87 3.80 4.73 -4.20
N LEU A 88 2.58 4.67 -4.73
CA LEU A 88 1.72 5.82 -4.97
C LEU A 88 1.43 6.57 -3.65
N GLY A 89 0.97 5.85 -2.63
CA GLY A 89 0.73 6.43 -1.31
C GLY A 89 1.97 7.07 -0.71
N ALA A 90 3.15 6.48 -0.90
CA ALA A 90 4.40 7.06 -0.41
C ALA A 90 4.72 8.37 -1.13
N TYR A 91 4.60 8.41 -2.46
CA TYR A 91 4.84 9.61 -3.25
C TYR A 91 3.87 10.75 -2.91
N LEU A 92 2.57 10.45 -2.85
CA LEU A 92 1.52 11.44 -2.59
C LEU A 92 1.58 12.06 -1.19
N THR A 93 2.29 11.43 -0.26
CA THR A 93 2.44 11.90 1.13
C THR A 93 3.80 12.54 1.41
N CYS A 94 4.66 12.75 0.40
CA CYS A 94 5.98 13.37 0.57
C CYS A 94 5.91 14.77 1.19
N ASP A 95 4.90 15.56 0.84
CA ASP A 95 4.74 16.94 1.32
C ASP A 95 4.05 17.05 2.69
N LEU A 96 3.54 15.93 3.22
CA LEU A 96 2.93 15.88 4.55
C LEU A 96 4.04 15.74 5.62
N ARG A 97 4.61 16.88 6.04
CA ARG A 97 5.80 16.92 6.92
C ARG A 97 5.61 16.15 8.24
N ASP A 98 4.42 16.24 8.82
CA ASP A 98 4.08 15.58 10.10
C ASP A 98 3.73 14.10 9.96
N VAL A 99 3.86 13.53 8.75
CA VAL A 99 3.58 12.13 8.47
C VAL A 99 4.87 11.37 8.23
N GLU A 100 5.10 10.35 9.06
CA GLU A 100 6.09 9.32 8.77
C GLU A 100 5.42 8.11 8.13
N ARG A 101 6.14 7.41 7.25
CA ARG A 101 5.58 6.36 6.38
C ARG A 101 6.47 5.13 6.41
N TYR A 102 5.87 3.97 6.60
CA TYR A 102 6.55 2.70 6.80
C TYR A 102 5.92 1.62 5.91
N PRO A 103 6.72 0.86 5.15
CA PRO A 103 6.22 -0.34 4.50
C PRO A 103 5.82 -1.38 5.55
N LEU A 104 4.57 -1.86 5.52
CA LEU A 104 4.09 -2.91 6.42
C LEU A 104 3.62 -4.10 5.58
N SER A 105 4.40 -5.17 5.57
CA SER A 105 4.14 -6.38 4.78
C SER A 105 3.63 -7.53 5.63
N PHE A 106 2.73 -8.31 5.07
CA PHE A 106 2.13 -9.48 5.68
C PHE A 106 2.39 -10.72 4.84
N LYS A 107 2.64 -11.82 5.51
CA LYS A 107 2.68 -13.17 4.95
C LYS A 107 1.60 -13.98 5.65
N SER A 108 0.69 -14.58 4.88
CA SER A 108 -0.43 -15.36 5.40
C SER A 108 -0.61 -16.65 4.59
N ALA A 109 -1.36 -17.61 5.12
CA ALA A 109 -1.80 -18.79 4.39
C ALA A 109 -3.33 -18.92 4.41
N LEU A 110 -3.91 -19.41 3.32
CA LEU A 110 -5.31 -19.81 3.21
C LEU A 110 -5.34 -21.14 2.45
N GLU A 111 -5.95 -22.17 3.03
CA GLU A 111 -6.03 -23.51 2.42
C GLU A 111 -4.67 -24.07 1.95
N GLY A 112 -3.61 -23.84 2.74
CA GLY A 112 -2.25 -24.26 2.40
C GLY A 112 -1.50 -23.37 1.40
N HIS A 113 -2.17 -22.40 0.77
CA HIS A 113 -1.57 -21.47 -0.17
C HIS A 113 -1.01 -20.22 0.53
N GLU A 114 0.24 -19.88 0.23
CA GLU A 114 0.88 -18.67 0.73
C GLU A 114 0.43 -17.42 -0.02
N HIS A 115 0.11 -16.36 0.72
CA HIS A 115 -0.22 -15.05 0.20
C HIS A 115 0.68 -13.98 0.82
N ARG A 116 1.02 -12.98 0.01
CA ARG A 116 1.82 -11.82 0.42
C ARG A 116 1.04 -10.56 0.12
N HIS A 117 1.12 -9.61 1.04
CA HIS A 117 0.40 -8.36 0.96
C HIS A 117 1.22 -7.25 1.63
N ILE A 118 1.01 -6.00 1.24
CA ILE A 118 1.72 -4.85 1.79
C ILE A 118 0.81 -3.63 1.82
N VAL A 119 0.92 -2.83 2.87
CA VAL A 119 0.31 -1.51 2.98
C VAL A 119 1.38 -0.48 3.34
N LEU A 120 1.05 0.80 3.18
CA LEU A 120 1.83 1.91 3.70
C LEU A 120 1.27 2.31 5.07
N ALA A 121 1.91 1.86 6.14
CA ALA A 121 1.60 2.34 7.48
C ALA A 121 2.04 3.81 7.60
N VAL A 122 1.20 4.64 8.21
CA VAL A 122 1.43 6.07 8.42
C VAL A 122 1.26 6.42 9.89
N THR A 123 2.08 7.35 10.39
CA THR A 123 1.97 7.86 11.76
C THR A 123 2.13 9.38 11.80
N SER A 124 1.35 10.01 12.68
CA SER A 124 1.43 11.44 12.98
C SER A 124 0.83 11.69 14.36
N GLY A 125 1.49 12.51 15.20
CA GLY A 125 1.02 12.84 16.54
C GLY A 125 0.78 11.61 17.44
N GLY A 126 1.59 10.56 17.30
CA GLY A 126 1.46 9.31 18.06
C GLY A 126 0.27 8.42 17.64
N LYS A 127 -0.48 8.79 16.60
CA LYS A 127 -1.55 7.97 16.04
C LYS A 127 -1.08 7.26 14.77
N TRP A 128 -1.53 6.03 14.60
CA TRP A 128 -1.20 5.16 13.47
C TRP A 128 -2.42 4.92 12.59
N GLY A 129 -2.16 4.68 11.30
CA GLY A 129 -3.13 4.32 10.26
C GLY A 129 -2.42 3.67 9.08
N ALA A 130 -3.14 3.41 7.99
CA ALA A 130 -2.56 2.82 6.78
C ALA A 130 -3.27 3.28 5.50
N LEU A 131 -2.50 3.40 4.42
CA LEU A 131 -2.96 3.56 3.04
C LEU A 131 -2.60 2.31 2.23
N GLY A 132 -3.38 1.98 1.21
CA GLY A 132 -3.06 0.87 0.31
C GLY A 132 -4.26 0.37 -0.49
N ILE A 133 -4.08 -0.75 -1.19
CA ILE A 133 -5.17 -1.43 -1.90
C ILE A 133 -5.08 -2.93 -1.68
N SER A 134 -6.23 -3.59 -1.58
CA SER A 134 -6.35 -5.02 -1.40
C SER A 134 -7.60 -5.52 -2.10
N ARG A 135 -7.66 -6.83 -2.36
CA ARG A 135 -8.89 -7.51 -2.81
C ARG A 135 -9.98 -7.53 -1.72
N ARG A 136 -9.63 -7.18 -0.49
CA ARG A 136 -10.51 -7.10 0.67
C ARG A 136 -10.34 -5.73 1.31
N ASP A 137 -11.41 -4.95 1.39
CA ASP A 137 -11.37 -3.58 1.92
C ASP A 137 -10.83 -3.53 3.36
N CYS A 138 -11.16 -4.55 4.18
CA CYS A 138 -10.70 -4.69 5.55
C CYS A 138 -9.17 -4.88 5.67
N LEU A 139 -8.48 -5.18 4.57
CA LEU A 139 -7.04 -5.35 4.49
C LEU A 139 -6.34 -4.17 3.78
N ALA A 140 -7.00 -3.05 3.53
CA ALA A 140 -6.39 -1.87 2.90
C ALA A 140 -6.30 -0.68 3.86
N TYR A 141 -7.19 0.30 3.71
CA TYR A 141 -7.20 1.54 4.48
C TYR A 141 -7.48 1.31 5.96
N LYS A 142 -6.73 2.02 6.81
CA LYS A 142 -7.01 2.13 8.24
C LYS A 142 -6.89 3.59 8.64
N GLU A 143 -7.95 4.14 9.23
CA GLU A 143 -7.97 5.53 9.70
C GLU A 143 -6.82 5.79 10.68
N LEU A 144 -6.26 7.02 10.65
CA LEU A 144 -5.22 7.49 11.56
C LEU A 144 -5.76 7.71 12.98
N LYS A 145 -6.06 6.62 13.69
CA LYS A 145 -6.68 6.63 15.04
C LYS A 145 -6.03 5.70 16.05
N TYR A 146 -5.26 4.71 15.61
CA TYR A 146 -4.70 3.68 16.48
C TYR A 146 -3.61 4.28 17.38
N SER A 147 -3.60 3.96 18.67
CA SER A 147 -2.68 4.54 19.66
C SER A 147 -1.24 4.05 19.55
N SER A 148 -1.01 2.96 18.81
CA SER A 148 0.32 2.39 18.60
C SER A 148 0.37 1.59 17.30
N LEU A 149 1.59 1.32 16.82
CA LEU A 149 1.80 0.41 15.70
C LEU A 149 1.25 -0.99 16.03
N GLY A 150 1.41 -1.46 17.27
CA GLY A 150 0.88 -2.74 17.72
C GLY A 150 -0.64 -2.83 17.59
N ALA A 151 -1.36 -1.76 17.95
CA ALA A 151 -2.82 -1.70 17.79
C ALA A 151 -3.25 -1.74 16.31
N LEU A 152 -2.54 -1.02 15.44
CA LEU A 152 -2.77 -1.10 13.99
C LEU A 152 -2.51 -2.51 13.44
N VAL A 153 -1.42 -3.14 13.88
CA VAL A 153 -1.05 -4.50 13.46
C VAL A 153 -2.07 -5.53 13.96
N ALA A 154 -2.55 -5.41 15.18
CA ALA A 154 -3.59 -6.28 15.74
C ALA A 154 -4.90 -6.19 14.94
N GLU A 155 -5.27 -4.98 14.51
CA GLU A 155 -6.43 -4.77 13.63
C GLU A 155 -6.27 -5.49 12.27
N PHE A 156 -5.08 -5.43 11.65
CA PHE A 156 -4.82 -6.21 10.43
C PHE A 156 -4.85 -7.72 10.69
N ALA A 157 -4.31 -8.18 11.83
CA ALA A 157 -4.34 -9.60 12.19
C ALA A 157 -5.78 -10.11 12.33
N ALA A 158 -6.64 -9.36 13.03
CA ALA A 158 -8.08 -9.66 13.12
C ALA A 158 -8.75 -9.67 11.75
N ALA A 159 -8.41 -8.70 10.88
CA ALA A 159 -8.94 -8.65 9.52
C ALA A 159 -8.52 -9.86 8.67
N TYR A 160 -7.27 -10.34 8.77
CA TYR A 160 -6.84 -11.58 8.13
C TYR A 160 -7.64 -12.78 8.62
N THR A 161 -7.81 -12.92 9.94
CA THR A 161 -8.61 -14.00 10.52
C THR A 161 -10.05 -13.98 10.02
N SER A 162 -10.67 -12.79 9.91
CA SER A 162 -12.03 -12.64 9.36
C SER A 162 -12.15 -13.06 7.88
N CYS A 163 -11.02 -13.02 7.16
CA CYS A 163 -10.90 -13.48 5.78
C CYS A 163 -10.40 -14.93 5.68
N TRP A 164 -10.42 -15.69 6.78
CA TRP A 164 -9.98 -17.09 6.87
C TRP A 164 -8.48 -17.32 6.61
N HIS A 165 -7.68 -16.25 6.64
CA HIS A 165 -6.24 -16.35 6.51
C HIS A 165 -5.59 -16.60 7.88
N GLN A 166 -4.62 -17.50 7.91
CA GLN A 166 -3.68 -17.66 9.02
C GLN A 166 -2.47 -16.76 8.78
N LEU A 167 -2.24 -15.78 9.67
CA LEU A 167 -1.08 -14.89 9.57
C LEU A 167 0.21 -15.63 10.00
N GLN A 168 1.22 -15.65 9.12
CA GLN A 168 2.48 -16.37 9.35
C GLN A 168 3.63 -15.45 9.76
N ALA A 169 3.69 -14.25 9.17
CA ALA A 169 4.73 -13.28 9.48
C ALA A 169 4.31 -11.86 9.14
N ILE A 170 4.86 -10.91 9.89
CA ILE A 170 4.68 -9.48 9.69
C ILE A 170 6.08 -8.88 9.56
N TYR A 171 6.26 -8.01 8.57
CA TYR A 171 7.53 -7.34 8.31
C TYR A 171 7.30 -5.83 8.27
N LEU A 172 8.02 -5.11 9.11
CA LEU A 172 8.05 -3.65 9.10
C LEU A 172 9.32 -3.19 8.38
N GLY A 173 9.19 -2.23 7.47
CA GLY A 173 10.31 -1.52 6.86
C GLY A 173 10.79 -0.34 7.70
N LEU A 174 11.90 0.28 7.29
CA LEU A 174 12.34 1.56 7.87
C LEU A 174 11.50 2.73 7.31
N PRO A 175 11.52 3.90 7.99
CA PRO A 175 10.85 5.10 7.48
C PRO A 175 11.30 5.43 6.05
N LEU A 176 10.33 5.77 5.18
CA LEU A 176 10.62 6.14 3.80
C LEU A 176 11.18 7.58 3.70
N PRO A 177 12.18 7.84 2.84
CA PRO A 177 12.67 9.19 2.56
C PRO A 177 11.56 10.10 2.00
N ARG A 178 11.53 11.38 2.40
CA ARG A 178 10.55 12.35 1.87
C ARG A 178 10.94 12.89 0.49
N ASN A 179 12.24 13.07 0.23
CA ASN A 179 12.72 13.63 -1.03
C ASN A 179 12.48 12.63 -2.18
N PRO A 180 11.63 12.95 -3.18
CA PRO A 180 11.34 12.09 -4.32
C PRO A 180 12.58 11.74 -5.15
N SER A 181 13.63 12.56 -5.15
CA SER A 181 14.87 12.31 -5.89
C SER A 181 15.89 11.46 -5.11
N CYS A 182 15.54 10.96 -3.92
CA CYS A 182 16.45 10.20 -3.07
C CYS A 182 16.76 8.81 -3.64
N ASN A 183 18.03 8.51 -3.88
CA ASN A 183 18.48 7.20 -4.37
C ASN A 183 18.85 6.20 -3.27
N ALA A 184 18.69 6.56 -1.99
CA ALA A 184 19.01 5.67 -0.88
C ALA A 184 18.17 4.37 -0.94
N PRO A 185 18.78 3.19 -0.75
CA PRO A 185 18.05 1.93 -0.77
C PRO A 185 16.94 1.90 0.29
N ILE A 186 15.74 1.48 -0.11
CA ILE A 186 14.64 1.31 0.83
C ILE A 186 14.76 -0.02 1.56
N ARG A 187 14.72 0.02 2.90
CA ARG A 187 14.64 -1.18 3.73
C ARG A 187 13.18 -1.58 3.89
N TRP A 188 12.68 -2.40 2.96
CA TRP A 188 11.28 -2.86 2.93
C TRP A 188 10.90 -3.84 4.03
N LYS A 189 11.89 -4.55 4.59
CA LYS A 189 11.69 -5.55 5.64
C LYS A 189 12.87 -5.50 6.59
N VAL A 190 12.62 -5.16 7.84
CA VAL A 190 13.54 -5.42 8.94
C VAL A 190 13.19 -6.80 9.48
N ARG A 191 14.12 -7.75 9.32
CA ARG A 191 14.06 -9.00 10.06
C ARG A 191 14.78 -8.76 11.38
N SER A 192 14.06 -8.72 12.49
CA SER A 192 14.67 -9.11 13.76
C SER A 192 15.00 -10.60 13.64
N LYS A 193 16.28 -10.98 13.77
CA LYS A 193 16.61 -12.38 14.06
C LYS A 193 15.98 -12.65 15.44
N LEU A 194 14.79 -13.24 15.46
CA LEU A 194 14.29 -13.81 16.70
C LEU A 194 15.13 -15.07 16.90
N GLU A 195 16.14 -15.00 17.76
CA GLU A 195 16.84 -16.19 18.21
C GLU A 195 15.79 -17.14 18.76
N ARG A 196 15.73 -18.36 18.21
CA ARG A 196 14.87 -19.39 18.78
C ARG A 196 15.37 -19.60 20.21
N ALA A 197 14.49 -19.42 21.19
CA ALA A 197 14.78 -19.87 22.53
C ALA A 197 15.23 -21.34 22.47
N PRO A 198 16.34 -21.72 23.11
CA PRO A 198 16.75 -23.11 23.17
C PRO A 198 15.58 -23.90 23.75
N GLN A 199 15.19 -24.98 23.06
CA GLN A 199 14.28 -25.95 23.65
C GLN A 199 15.05 -26.60 24.80
N VAL A 200 14.60 -26.33 26.03
CA VAL A 200 15.02 -27.03 27.24
C VAL A 200 14.24 -28.33 27.34
#